data_AF-A0A942BE30-F1
#
_entry.id   AF-A0A942BE30-F1
#
_cell.length_a   1.000
_cell.length_b   1.000
_cell.length_c   1.000
_cell.angle_alpha   90.00
_cell.angle_beta   90.00
_cell.angle_gamma   90.00
#
_symmetry.space_group_name_H-M   'P 1'
#
loop_
_entity.id
_entity.type
_entity.pdbx_description
1 polymer ?
#
loop_
_entity_poly.entity_id
_entity_poly.type
_entity_poly.pdbx_seq_one_letter_code
_entity_poly.pdbx_strand_id
1 'polypeptide(L)'
;MTTVDLCRSQCETTAKQLERVLDGMPASSVSFKLYDDFCSAQEVVAHLAECTVALFKSLKGESHGWGSHHMVAETAEGQMAEYRASRAAALEAAFADGSDSALQHVFSYIVLHDAYHVGQLCAVRAKLEGWNTESIYA
;
A
#
# COMPACT_ATOMS: atom_id res chain seq x y z
N MET A 1 -19.31 -3.77 16.52
CA MET A 1 -18.05 -3.73 15.75
C MET A 1 -17.09 -4.71 16.37
N THR A 2 -16.74 -5.76 15.64
CA THR A 2 -15.74 -6.77 16.03
C THR A 2 -14.32 -6.27 15.68
N THR A 3 -13.29 -6.98 16.15
CA THR A 3 -11.89 -6.70 15.75
C THR A 3 -11.71 -6.83 14.23
N VAL A 4 -12.38 -7.81 13.61
CA VAL A 4 -12.38 -8.00 12.15
C VAL A 4 -13.02 -6.81 11.45
N ASP A 5 -14.17 -6.33 11.93
CA ASP A 5 -14.86 -5.15 11.35
C ASP A 5 -13.96 -3.91 11.42
N LEU A 6 -13.30 -3.69 12.57
CA LEU A 6 -12.38 -2.58 12.75
C LEU A 6 -11.19 -2.70 11.79
N CYS A 7 -10.58 -3.88 11.69
CA CYS A 7 -9.44 -4.12 10.81
C CYS A 7 -9.79 -3.89 9.33
N ARG A 8 -10.97 -4.37 8.88
CA ARG A 8 -11.49 -4.10 7.53
C ARG A 8 -11.64 -2.61 7.28
N SER A 9 -12.28 -1.89 8.21
CA SER A 9 -12.47 -0.44 8.10
C SER A 9 -11.13 0.33 8.02
N GLN A 10 -10.11 -0.11 8.76
CA GLN A 10 -8.76 0.48 8.65
C GLN A 10 -8.10 0.19 7.29
N CYS A 11 -8.26 -1.03 6.77
CA CYS A 11 -7.77 -1.39 5.43
C CYS A 11 -8.46 -0.57 4.33
N GLU A 12 -9.76 -0.33 4.44
CA GLU A 12 -10.51 0.51 3.49
C GLU A 12 -10.09 1.98 3.56
N THR A 13 -9.91 2.49 4.78
CA THR A 13 -9.48 3.89 5.00
C THR A 13 -8.11 4.16 4.40
N THR A 14 -7.14 3.30 4.69
CA THR A 14 -5.77 3.44 4.19
C THR A 14 -5.67 3.23 2.68
N ALA A 15 -6.45 2.29 2.11
CA ALA A 15 -6.57 2.14 0.66
C ALA A 15 -7.13 3.41 0.01
N LYS A 16 -8.19 3.99 0.56
CA LYS A 16 -8.76 5.25 0.05
C LYS A 16 -7.73 6.38 0.09
N GLN A 17 -6.99 6.53 1.18
CA GLN A 17 -5.95 7.56 1.30
C GLN A 17 -4.84 7.37 0.25
N LEU A 18 -4.41 6.13 0.04
CA LEU A 18 -3.40 5.79 -0.96
C LEU A 18 -3.88 6.10 -2.39
N GLU A 19 -5.12 5.73 -2.72
CA GLU A 19 -5.74 6.10 -4.00
C GLU A 19 -5.79 7.62 -4.18
N ARG A 20 -6.21 8.36 -3.15
CA ARG A 20 -6.33 9.82 -3.20
C ARG A 20 -5.02 10.55 -3.39
N VAL A 21 -3.93 10.08 -2.79
CA VAL A 21 -2.62 10.73 -2.92
C VAL A 21 -2.01 10.49 -4.32
N LEU A 22 -2.33 9.36 -4.94
CA LEU A 22 -1.88 9.01 -6.29
C LEU A 22 -2.80 9.57 -7.40
N ASP A 23 -4.06 9.86 -7.07
CA ASP A 23 -5.04 10.41 -8.01
C ASP A 23 -4.55 11.74 -8.63
N GLY A 24 -4.65 11.82 -9.95
CA GLY A 24 -4.18 12.96 -10.74
C GLY A 24 -2.67 13.23 -10.68
N MET A 25 -1.85 12.29 -10.19
CA MET A 25 -0.39 12.43 -10.29
C MET A 25 0.04 12.34 -11.76
N PRO A 26 0.80 13.32 -12.30
CA PRO A 26 1.28 13.24 -13.67
C PRO A 26 2.18 12.01 -13.87
N ALA A 27 2.02 11.32 -15.01
CA ALA A 27 2.85 10.15 -15.35
C ALA A 27 4.36 10.49 -15.36
N SER A 28 4.73 11.74 -15.69
CA SER A 28 6.11 12.22 -15.63
C SER A 28 6.68 12.36 -14.21
N SER A 29 5.84 12.31 -13.18
CA SER A 29 6.21 12.54 -11.78
C SER A 29 6.19 11.28 -10.92
N VAL A 30 5.75 10.13 -11.45
CA VAL A 30 5.64 8.87 -10.67
C VAL A 30 7.00 8.34 -10.20
N SER A 31 8.07 8.67 -10.92
CA SER A 31 9.46 8.33 -10.59
C SER A 31 10.20 9.46 -9.86
N PHE A 32 9.53 10.59 -9.59
CA PHE A 32 10.15 11.69 -8.84
C PHE A 32 10.42 11.25 -7.40
N LYS A 33 11.62 11.57 -6.91
CA LYS A 33 12.06 11.37 -5.53
C LYS A 33 12.34 12.72 -4.88
N LEU A 34 11.99 12.87 -3.60
CA LEU A 34 12.32 14.07 -2.82
C LEU A 34 13.83 14.23 -2.61
N TYR A 35 14.53 13.11 -2.47
CA TYR A 35 15.99 12.96 -2.36
C TYR A 35 16.36 11.52 -2.72
N ASP A 36 17.63 11.23 -2.98
CA ASP A 36 18.09 9.97 -3.58
C ASP A 36 17.63 8.71 -2.83
N ASP A 37 17.64 8.76 -1.49
CA ASP A 37 17.21 7.65 -0.62
C ASP A 37 15.70 7.58 -0.39
N PHE A 38 14.92 8.50 -0.97
CA PHE A 38 13.46 8.50 -0.87
C PHE A 38 12.84 7.58 -1.92
N CYS A 39 11.74 6.92 -1.55
CA CYS A 39 10.95 6.17 -2.54
C CYS A 39 10.10 7.12 -3.38
N SER A 40 10.17 6.96 -4.69
CA SER A 40 9.21 7.52 -5.63
C SER A 40 7.85 6.86 -5.48
N ALA A 41 6.81 7.43 -6.09
CA ALA A 41 5.47 6.85 -6.04
C ALA A 41 5.43 5.44 -6.65
N GLN A 42 6.17 5.24 -7.74
CA GLN A 42 6.29 3.94 -8.38
C GLN A 42 6.94 2.89 -7.46
N GLU A 43 8.04 3.25 -6.79
CA GLU A 43 8.72 2.36 -5.84
C GLU A 43 7.87 2.05 -4.61
N VAL A 44 7.10 3.03 -4.13
CA VAL A 44 6.14 2.83 -3.03
C VAL A 44 5.09 1.79 -3.43
N VAL A 45 4.50 1.89 -4.62
CA VAL A 45 3.49 0.92 -5.08
C VAL A 45 4.07 -0.49 -5.18
N ALA A 46 5.28 -0.62 -5.72
CA ALA A 46 5.98 -1.91 -5.78
C ALA A 46 6.26 -2.48 -4.38
N HIS A 47 6.69 -1.65 -3.44
CA HIS A 47 6.92 -2.07 -2.07
C HIS A 47 5.64 -2.48 -1.33
N LEU A 48 4.54 -1.75 -1.52
CA LEU A 48 3.24 -2.12 -0.96
C LEU A 48 2.70 -3.42 -1.55
N ALA A 49 2.93 -3.68 -2.84
CA ALA A 49 2.65 -4.98 -3.45
C ALA A 49 3.50 -6.09 -2.81
N GLU A 50 4.80 -5.85 -2.55
CA GLU A 50 5.64 -6.80 -1.82
C GLU A 50 5.12 -7.08 -0.40
N CYS A 51 4.56 -6.07 0.29
CA CYS A 51 3.95 -6.26 1.61
C CYS A 51 2.76 -7.24 1.57
N THR A 52 2.01 -7.31 0.45
CA THR A 52 0.93 -8.31 0.29
C THR A 52 1.49 -9.73 0.20
N VAL A 53 2.65 -9.91 -0.44
CA VAL A 53 3.37 -11.19 -0.50
C VAL A 53 3.88 -11.58 0.88
N ALA A 54 4.43 -10.62 1.64
CA ALA A 54 4.87 -10.83 3.01
C ALA A 54 3.71 -11.24 3.95
N LEU A 55 2.52 -10.65 3.78
CA LEU A 55 1.31 -11.06 4.48
C LEU A 55 0.96 -12.52 4.15
N PHE A 56 0.88 -12.88 2.86
CA PHE A 56 0.57 -14.25 2.46
C PHE A 56 1.53 -15.30 3.05
N LYS A 57 2.82 -15.01 3.05
CA LYS A 57 3.83 -15.89 3.67
C LYS A 57 3.64 -15.98 5.18
N SER A 58 3.39 -14.85 5.84
CA SER A 58 3.18 -14.82 7.29
C SER A 58 1.93 -15.62 7.72
N LEU A 59 0.85 -15.59 6.93
CA LEU A 59 -0.33 -16.43 7.15
C LEU A 59 -0.03 -17.93 7.07
N LYS A 60 1.06 -18.33 6.41
CA LYS A 60 1.54 -19.71 6.31
C LYS A 60 2.65 -20.04 7.33
N GLY A 61 3.03 -19.09 8.17
CA GLY A 61 4.17 -19.23 9.08
C GLY A 61 5.55 -19.16 8.39
N GLU A 62 5.60 -18.62 7.17
CA GLU A 62 6.84 -18.47 6.39
C GLU A 62 7.45 -17.07 6.57
N SER A 63 8.78 -16.97 6.47
CA SER A 63 9.47 -15.68 6.45
C SER A 63 9.51 -15.07 5.04
N HIS A 64 9.55 -13.74 4.96
CA HIS A 64 9.71 -13.02 3.70
C HIS A 64 11.09 -12.36 3.61
N GLY A 65 11.75 -12.51 2.46
CA GLY A 65 12.98 -11.79 2.13
C GLY A 65 12.64 -10.53 1.34
N TRP A 66 12.92 -9.36 1.91
CA TRP A 66 12.62 -8.07 1.27
C TRP A 66 13.45 -7.82 0.01
N GLY A 67 12.85 -7.15 -0.97
CA GLY A 67 13.43 -6.93 -2.29
C GLY A 67 13.40 -8.15 -3.21
N SER A 68 12.65 -9.20 -2.84
CA SER A 68 12.52 -10.43 -3.66
C SER A 68 11.31 -10.42 -4.58
N HIS A 69 10.37 -9.50 -4.36
CA HIS A 69 9.22 -9.32 -5.22
C HIS A 69 9.51 -8.28 -6.31
N HIS A 70 9.13 -8.60 -7.54
CA HIS A 70 9.17 -7.69 -8.68
C HIS A 70 7.79 -7.63 -9.31
N MET A 71 7.31 -6.41 -9.55
CA MET A 71 6.07 -6.19 -10.28
C MET A 71 6.21 -6.72 -11.70
N VAL A 72 5.18 -7.38 -12.20
CA VAL A 72 5.13 -7.85 -13.60
C VAL A 72 4.76 -6.69 -14.52
N ALA A 73 3.89 -5.79 -14.07
CA ALA A 73 3.46 -4.65 -14.86
C ALA A 73 4.58 -3.60 -15.02
N GLU A 74 4.71 -3.11 -16.26
CA GLU A 74 5.74 -2.11 -16.63
C GLU A 74 5.22 -0.67 -16.57
N THR A 75 3.91 -0.46 -16.57
CA THR A 75 3.28 0.87 -16.49
C THR A 75 2.79 1.16 -15.08
N ALA A 76 2.76 2.44 -14.68
CA ALA A 76 2.26 2.84 -13.36
C ALA A 76 0.80 2.41 -13.13
N GLU A 77 -0.05 2.50 -14.15
CA GLU A 77 -1.44 2.05 -14.08
C GLU A 77 -1.54 0.53 -13.93
N GLY A 78 -0.70 -0.22 -14.65
CA GLY A 78 -0.62 -1.66 -14.54
C GLY A 78 -0.12 -2.11 -13.17
N GLN A 79 0.90 -1.43 -12.63
CA GLN A 79 1.44 -1.70 -11.29
C GLN A 79 0.41 -1.42 -10.20
N MET A 80 -0.38 -0.36 -10.35
CA MET A 80 -1.49 -0.08 -9.44
C MET A 80 -2.56 -1.17 -9.51
N ALA A 81 -2.91 -1.65 -10.70
CA ALA A 81 -3.87 -2.74 -10.86
C ALA A 81 -3.36 -4.06 -10.23
N GLU A 82 -2.08 -4.38 -10.42
CA GLU A 82 -1.42 -5.55 -9.82
C GLU A 82 -1.39 -5.45 -8.29
N TYR A 83 -1.06 -4.28 -7.73
CA TYR A 83 -1.14 -4.01 -6.30
C TYR A 83 -2.57 -4.20 -5.76
N ARG A 84 -3.58 -3.60 -6.39
CA ARG A 84 -4.99 -3.75 -5.96
C ARG A 84 -5.42 -5.22 -5.93
N ALA A 85 -5.08 -5.97 -6.97
CA ALA A 85 -5.43 -7.38 -7.07
C ALA A 85 -4.74 -8.23 -6.00
N SER A 86 -3.42 -8.06 -5.82
CA SER A 86 -2.65 -8.79 -4.81
C SER A 86 -3.09 -8.45 -3.39
N ARG A 87 -3.39 -7.18 -3.11
CA ARG A 87 -3.94 -6.74 -1.82
C ARG A 87 -5.31 -7.34 -1.53
N ALA A 88 -6.22 -7.31 -2.50
CA ALA A 88 -7.55 -7.90 -2.34
C ALA A 88 -7.46 -9.40 -1.98
N ALA A 89 -6.63 -10.14 -2.70
CA ALA A 89 -6.41 -11.57 -2.44
C ALA A 89 -5.78 -11.82 -1.06
N ALA A 90 -4.79 -11.01 -0.65
CA ALA A 90 -4.12 -11.17 0.64
C ALA A 90 -5.06 -10.88 1.82
N LEU A 91 -5.89 -9.85 1.70
CA LEU A 91 -6.89 -9.50 2.70
C LEU A 91 -8.01 -10.52 2.76
N GLU A 92 -8.48 -11.05 1.62
CA GLU A 92 -9.47 -12.13 1.60
C GLU A 92 -8.96 -13.35 2.38
N ALA A 93 -7.72 -13.79 2.14
CA ALA A 93 -7.11 -14.89 2.86
C ALA A 93 -6.98 -14.62 4.37
N ALA A 94 -6.50 -13.43 4.76
CA ALA A 94 -6.35 -13.07 6.16
C ALA A 94 -7.68 -12.98 6.91
N PHE A 95 -8.73 -12.44 6.27
CA PHE A 95 -10.05 -12.32 6.88
C PHE A 95 -10.84 -13.63 6.88
N ALA A 96 -10.54 -14.56 5.97
CA ALA A 96 -11.08 -15.91 6.01
C ALA A 96 -10.49 -16.73 7.17
N ASP A 97 -9.21 -16.54 7.49
CA ASP A 97 -8.57 -17.11 8.69
C ASP A 97 -9.19 -16.51 9.97
N GLY A 98 -9.25 -15.18 10.06
CA GLY A 98 -9.97 -14.47 11.12
C GLY A 98 -9.34 -14.57 12.52
N SER A 99 -8.19 -15.22 12.68
CA SER A 99 -7.47 -15.27 13.95
C SER A 99 -6.85 -13.92 14.32
N ASP A 100 -6.66 -13.67 15.62
CA ASP A 100 -5.97 -12.46 16.08
C ASP A 100 -4.56 -12.34 15.49
N SER A 101 -3.88 -13.47 15.25
CA SER A 101 -2.57 -13.48 14.58
C SER A 101 -2.67 -13.00 13.12
N ALA A 102 -3.65 -13.49 12.37
CA ALA A 102 -3.88 -13.03 10.99
C ALA A 102 -4.22 -11.53 10.95
N LEU A 103 -5.08 -11.05 11.86
CA LEU A 103 -5.41 -9.63 11.96
C LEU A 103 -4.20 -8.78 12.35
N GLN A 104 -3.33 -9.27 13.24
CA GLN A 104 -2.08 -8.58 13.59
C GLN A 104 -1.14 -8.47 12.39
N HIS A 105 -1.05 -9.50 11.54
CA HIS A 105 -0.28 -9.45 10.31
C HIS A 105 -0.87 -8.45 9.30
N VAL A 106 -2.21 -8.37 9.17
CA VAL A 106 -2.87 -7.35 8.34
C VAL A 106 -2.53 -5.95 8.83
N PHE A 107 -2.61 -5.70 10.14
CA PHE A 107 -2.20 -4.41 10.70
C PHE A 107 -0.74 -4.08 10.39
N SER A 108 0.15 -5.05 10.57
CA SER A 108 1.58 -4.87 10.40
C SER A 108 1.96 -4.60 8.95
N TYR A 109 1.51 -5.43 8.01
CA TYR A 109 1.94 -5.36 6.60
C TYR A 109 1.08 -4.49 5.71
N ILE A 110 -0.18 -4.25 6.06
CA ILE A 110 -1.10 -3.46 5.22
C ILE A 110 -1.36 -2.12 5.87
N VAL A 111 -2.04 -2.08 7.01
CA VAL A 111 -2.54 -0.81 7.58
C VAL A 111 -1.39 0.15 7.91
N LEU A 112 -0.38 -0.32 8.64
CA LEU A 112 0.74 0.54 9.06
C LEU A 112 1.65 0.94 7.88
N HIS A 113 1.90 0.04 6.93
CA HIS A 113 2.70 0.36 5.75
C HIS A 113 1.96 1.31 4.81
N ASP A 114 0.68 1.08 4.53
CA ASP A 114 -0.15 1.99 3.74
C ASP A 114 -0.15 3.39 4.39
N ALA A 115 -0.38 3.49 5.70
CA ALA A 115 -0.39 4.78 6.40
C ALA A 115 0.97 5.49 6.37
N TYR A 116 2.07 4.75 6.59
CA TYR A 116 3.43 5.29 6.50
C TYR A 116 3.72 5.85 5.10
N HIS A 117 3.39 5.07 4.06
CA HIS A 117 3.67 5.46 2.68
C HIS A 117 2.72 6.52 2.15
N VAL A 118 1.47 6.58 2.62
CA VAL A 118 0.58 7.73 2.37
C VAL A 118 1.27 9.02 2.82
N GLY A 119 1.85 9.05 4.02
CA GLY A 119 2.59 10.22 4.50
C GLY A 119 3.79 10.58 3.61
N GLN A 120 4.54 9.60 3.13
CA GLN A 120 5.65 9.82 2.19
C GLN A 120 5.17 10.38 0.86
N LEU A 121 4.10 9.82 0.30
CA LEU A 121 3.50 10.26 -0.96
C LEU A 121 2.90 11.66 -0.83
N CYS A 122 2.34 12.01 0.33
CA CYS A 122 1.88 13.37 0.61
C CYS A 122 3.04 14.37 0.50
N ALA A 123 4.21 14.03 1.03
CA ALA A 123 5.40 14.89 0.94
C ALA A 123 5.88 15.03 -0.51
N VAL A 124 5.85 13.95 -1.30
CA VAL A 124 6.13 13.99 -2.75
C VAL A 124 5.15 14.91 -3.45
N ARG A 125 3.85 14.71 -3.25
CA ARG A 125 2.80 15.51 -3.87
C ARG A 125 2.86 16.96 -3.44
N ALA A 126 3.22 17.29 -2.21
CA ALA A 126 3.40 18.68 -1.77
C ALA A 126 4.54 19.41 -2.50
N LYS A 127 5.50 18.69 -3.07
CA LYS A 127 6.52 19.27 -3.96
C LYS A 127 6.09 19.38 -5.42
N LEU A 128 5.11 18.59 -5.83
CA LEU A 128 4.47 18.70 -7.13
C LEU A 128 3.37 19.78 -7.02
N GLU A 129 3.61 20.97 -7.58
CA GLU A 129 2.74 22.13 -7.39
C GLU A 129 1.23 21.84 -7.57
N GLY A 130 0.38 22.48 -6.74
CA GLY A 130 -1.07 22.50 -6.94
C GLY A 130 -1.88 21.38 -6.27
N TRP A 131 -1.28 20.54 -5.42
CA TRP A 131 -2.00 19.49 -4.69
C TRP A 131 -2.45 19.91 -3.28
N ASN A 132 -3.66 19.49 -2.88
CA ASN A 132 -4.23 19.73 -1.55
C ASN A 132 -4.01 18.52 -0.64
N THR A 133 -3.21 18.66 0.42
CA THR A 133 -2.87 17.58 1.37
C THR A 133 -4.10 16.99 2.07
N GLU A 134 -5.14 17.79 2.30
CA GLU A 134 -6.37 17.35 2.97
C GLU A 134 -7.23 16.44 2.08
N SER A 135 -6.92 16.32 0.79
CA SER A 135 -7.71 15.49 -0.15
C SER A 135 -7.67 14.01 0.18
N ILE A 136 -6.72 13.54 1.00
CA ILE A 136 -6.65 12.14 1.44
C ILE A 136 -7.80 11.76 2.38
N TYR A 137 -8.46 12.74 3.00
CA TYR A 137 -9.60 12.52 3.90
C TYR A 137 -10.97 12.66 3.21
N ALA A 138 -10.99 13.15 1.97
CA ALA A 138 -12.20 13.43 1.19
C ALA A 138 -12.81 12.18 0.53
#